data_AF-A0A957ZHG1-F1
#
_entry.id   AF-A0A957ZHG1-F1
#
_cell.length_a   1.000
_cell.length_b   1.000
_cell.length_c   1.000
_cell.angle_alpha   90.00
_cell.angle_beta   90.00
_cell.angle_gamma   90.00
#
_symmetry.space_group_name_H-M   'P 1'
#
loop_
_entity.id
_entity.type
_entity.pdbx_description
1 polymer ?
#
loop_
_entity_poly.entity_id
_entity_poly.type
_entity_poly.pdbx_seq_one_letter_code
_entity_poly.pdbx_strand_id
1 'polypeptide(L)'
;MHYDRPNPHAVDLDELAARFRRFATTEVEETSPLYHALALAVAGDRDLLLLAAEAQPGQPPANMLLGAVHLLLLRTPDHELAAYFPDLAAAPGAPAAAVPAFRAFCATHAGEIAALLRSHLVQTNELRRCAYLLPAFSHVAGKAQAPLALVEVGASAGLNLLFDRYAYRYQLGDVALGAGDPASPVTIDTGCIVHTGAELPLGMPRIAQRVGIDLNPVDLADGEAYAWLRALIWPEHADRAARLMAARRLWLAQPPALVRGDAAEQLPAVLDALSESVAPVIFHTHVLN
;
A
#
# COMPACT_ATOMS: atom_id res chain seq x y z
N MET A 1 45.97 4.67 -24.53
CA MET A 1 45.27 4.55 -23.24
C MET A 1 43.90 5.18 -23.42
N HIS A 2 42.91 4.38 -23.81
CA HIS A 2 41.53 4.83 -23.84
C HIS A 2 40.99 4.70 -22.42
N TYR A 3 40.67 5.83 -21.82
CA TYR A 3 39.96 5.90 -20.56
C TYR A 3 38.50 5.54 -20.88
N ASP A 4 38.10 4.31 -20.56
CA ASP A 4 36.69 3.92 -20.55
C ASP A 4 35.98 4.83 -19.56
N ARG A 5 35.21 5.80 -20.06
CA ARG A 5 34.29 6.53 -19.19
C ARG A 5 33.13 5.57 -18.90
N PRO A 6 32.83 5.23 -17.64
CA PRO A 6 31.68 4.40 -17.32
C PRO A 6 30.41 5.04 -17.92
N ASN A 7 29.60 4.22 -18.58
CA ASN A 7 28.31 4.63 -19.10
C ASN A 7 27.46 5.16 -17.93
N PRO A 8 27.04 6.45 -17.91
CA PRO A 8 26.25 7.01 -16.83
C PRO A 8 24.84 6.40 -16.71
N HIS A 9 24.49 5.48 -17.61
CA HIS A 9 23.25 4.70 -17.59
C HIS A 9 23.46 3.21 -17.27
N ALA A 10 24.68 2.76 -16.96
CA ALA A 10 24.89 1.41 -16.46
C ALA A 10 24.33 1.32 -15.04
N VAL A 11 23.42 0.37 -14.83
CA VAL A 11 22.84 0.09 -13.51
C VAL A 11 23.98 -0.27 -12.56
N ASP A 12 24.11 0.46 -11.46
CA ASP A 12 25.00 0.10 -10.36
C ASP A 12 24.41 -1.08 -9.59
N LEU A 13 24.85 -2.29 -9.96
CA LEU A 13 24.37 -3.53 -9.35
C LEU A 13 24.82 -3.66 -7.88
N ASP A 14 25.92 -3.03 -7.48
CA ASP A 14 26.40 -3.06 -6.09
C ASP A 14 25.50 -2.18 -5.22
N GLU A 15 25.12 -1.00 -5.71
CA GLU A 15 24.12 -0.14 -5.06
C GLU A 15 22.77 -0.85 -4.97
N LEU A 16 22.31 -1.47 -6.06
CA LEU A 16 21.05 -2.20 -6.08
C LEU A 16 21.07 -3.39 -5.09
N ALA A 17 22.15 -4.16 -5.05
CA ALA A 17 22.33 -5.22 -4.07
C ALA A 17 22.29 -4.69 -2.64
N ALA A 18 22.93 -3.54 -2.37
CA ALA A 18 22.87 -2.89 -1.06
C ALA A 18 21.45 -2.44 -0.69
N ARG A 19 20.65 -1.99 -1.66
CA ARG A 19 19.21 -1.67 -1.45
C ARG A 19 18.41 -2.90 -1.06
N PHE A 20 18.62 -4.04 -1.73
CA PHE A 20 17.94 -5.30 -1.37
C PHE A 20 18.35 -5.81 0.02
N ARG A 21 19.63 -5.70 0.40
CA ARG A 21 20.07 -6.04 1.78
C ARG A 21 19.42 -5.13 2.82
N ARG A 22 19.36 -3.81 2.55
CA ARG A 22 18.66 -2.87 3.43
C ARG A 22 17.18 -3.23 3.57
N PHE A 23 16.47 -3.43 2.46
CA PHE A 23 15.07 -3.88 2.46
C PHE A 23 14.90 -5.14 3.35
N ALA A 24 15.77 -6.15 3.16
CA ALA A 24 15.73 -7.38 3.94
C ALA A 24 15.86 -7.16 5.46
N THR A 25 16.73 -6.23 5.88
CA THR A 25 17.00 -5.97 7.31
C THR A 25 16.10 -4.90 7.93
N THR A 26 15.59 -3.93 7.16
CA THR A 26 14.87 -2.78 7.72
C THR A 26 13.37 -2.86 7.52
N GLU A 27 12.89 -3.55 6.49
CA GLU A 27 11.47 -3.56 6.13
C GLU A 27 10.80 -4.90 6.45
N VAL A 28 11.45 -6.03 6.14
CA VAL A 28 10.82 -7.36 6.19
C VAL A 28 11.36 -8.30 7.27
N GLU A 29 12.45 -7.96 7.97
CA GLU A 29 13.14 -8.87 8.90
C GLU A 29 12.19 -9.49 9.95
N GLU A 30 11.33 -8.69 10.56
CA GLU A 30 10.43 -9.14 11.63
C GLU A 30 9.05 -9.58 11.13
N THR A 31 8.69 -9.23 9.90
CA THR A 31 7.30 -9.27 9.43
C THR A 31 7.06 -10.15 8.20
N SER A 32 8.09 -10.41 7.39
CA SER A 32 8.01 -11.30 6.23
C SER A 32 9.30 -12.12 6.07
N PRO A 33 9.43 -13.26 6.79
CA PRO A 33 10.56 -14.17 6.66
C PRO A 33 10.79 -14.67 5.22
N LEU A 34 9.73 -14.84 4.44
CA LEU A 34 9.85 -15.21 3.02
C LEU A 34 10.55 -14.09 2.23
N TYR A 35 10.03 -12.87 2.28
CA TYR A 35 10.62 -11.76 1.51
C TYR A 35 12.02 -11.40 2.02
N HIS A 36 12.31 -11.60 3.30
CA HIS A 36 13.68 -11.50 3.83
C HIS A 36 14.63 -12.47 3.11
N ALA A 37 14.28 -13.76 3.04
CA ALA A 37 15.10 -14.77 2.36
C ALA A 37 15.25 -14.48 0.85
N LEU A 38 14.16 -14.11 0.18
CA LEU A 38 14.18 -13.80 -1.25
C LEU A 38 14.98 -12.52 -1.56
N ALA A 39 14.86 -11.47 -0.74
CA ALA A 39 15.61 -10.23 -0.93
C ALA A 39 17.13 -10.44 -0.77
N LEU A 40 17.56 -11.24 0.21
CA LEU A 40 18.97 -11.63 0.33
C LEU A 40 19.45 -12.48 -0.85
N ALA A 41 18.59 -13.37 -1.37
CA ALA A 41 18.91 -14.16 -2.55
C ALA A 41 19.09 -13.30 -3.81
N VAL A 42 18.25 -12.26 -3.99
CA VAL A 42 18.39 -11.27 -5.06
C VAL A 42 19.69 -10.47 -4.88
N ALA A 43 19.99 -9.99 -3.68
CA ALA A 43 21.21 -9.21 -3.41
C ALA A 43 22.53 -9.98 -3.66
N GLY A 44 22.47 -11.30 -3.77
CA GLY A 44 23.61 -12.17 -4.08
C GLY A 44 23.64 -12.68 -5.52
N ASP A 45 22.70 -12.26 -6.39
CA ASP A 45 22.55 -12.81 -7.72
C ASP A 45 22.44 -11.74 -8.80
N ARG A 46 23.37 -11.80 -9.75
CA ARG A 46 23.49 -10.83 -10.83
C ARG A 46 22.29 -10.80 -11.76
N ASP A 47 21.72 -11.95 -12.10
CA ASP A 47 20.63 -12.03 -13.08
C ASP A 47 19.30 -11.54 -12.46
N LEU A 48 19.08 -11.84 -11.17
CA LEU A 48 17.96 -11.28 -10.42
C LEU A 48 18.10 -9.76 -10.23
N LEU A 49 19.31 -9.25 -9.98
CA LEU A 49 19.55 -7.81 -9.87
C LEU A 49 19.31 -7.10 -11.21
N LEU A 50 19.75 -7.69 -12.33
CA LEU A 50 19.45 -7.16 -13.66
C LEU A 50 17.96 -7.14 -13.94
N LEU A 51 17.22 -8.19 -13.58
CA LEU A 51 15.77 -8.20 -13.70
C LEU A 51 15.11 -7.12 -12.84
N ALA A 52 15.54 -6.97 -11.58
CA ALA A 52 15.03 -5.93 -10.67
C ALA A 52 15.30 -4.51 -11.18
N ALA A 53 16.37 -4.32 -11.95
CA ALA A 53 16.76 -3.04 -12.52
C ALA A 53 15.83 -2.55 -13.66
N GLU A 54 14.95 -3.42 -14.16
CA GLU A 54 13.90 -3.05 -15.12
C GLU A 54 12.79 -2.18 -14.49
N ALA A 55 12.79 -2.03 -13.15
CA ALA A 55 11.84 -1.17 -12.45
C ALA A 55 11.99 0.30 -12.88
N GLN A 56 10.87 0.99 -13.05
CA GLN A 56 10.85 2.41 -13.42
C GLN A 56 11.66 3.28 -12.43
N PRO A 57 12.31 4.37 -12.89
CA PRO A 57 12.98 5.32 -12.01
C PRO A 57 12.08 5.80 -10.86
N GLY A 58 12.63 5.85 -9.65
CA GLY A 58 11.90 6.25 -8.45
C GLY A 58 11.05 5.15 -7.80
N GLN A 59 10.86 4.00 -8.45
CA GLN A 59 10.16 2.87 -7.83
C GLN A 59 11.07 2.06 -6.89
N PRO A 60 10.53 1.48 -5.81
CA PRO A 60 11.27 0.56 -4.94
C PRO A 60 11.43 -0.82 -5.60
N PRO A 61 12.64 -1.20 -6.05
CA PRO A 61 12.86 -2.38 -6.89
C PRO A 61 12.55 -3.70 -6.18
N ALA A 62 12.73 -3.77 -4.86
CA ALA A 62 12.37 -4.94 -4.08
C ALA A 62 10.86 -5.20 -4.12
N ASN A 63 10.04 -4.20 -3.77
CA ASN A 63 8.59 -4.29 -3.83
C ASN A 63 8.09 -4.54 -5.26
N MET A 64 8.72 -3.93 -6.27
CA MET A 64 8.37 -4.16 -7.68
C MET A 64 8.62 -5.61 -8.11
N LEU A 65 9.82 -6.15 -7.86
CA LEU A 65 10.17 -7.53 -8.24
C LEU A 65 9.32 -8.55 -7.47
N LEU A 66 9.25 -8.42 -6.14
CA LEU A 66 8.52 -9.36 -5.29
C LEU A 66 7.01 -9.30 -5.54
N GLY A 67 6.47 -8.09 -5.77
CA GLY A 67 5.08 -7.89 -6.16
C GLY A 67 4.76 -8.49 -7.54
N ALA A 68 5.66 -8.36 -8.52
CA ALA A 68 5.48 -8.97 -9.84
C ALA A 68 5.45 -10.50 -9.77
N VAL A 69 6.38 -11.10 -9.02
CA VAL A 69 6.38 -12.55 -8.77
C VAL A 69 5.10 -12.99 -8.07
N HIS A 70 4.69 -12.25 -7.04
CA HIS A 70 3.47 -12.55 -6.31
C HIS A 70 2.21 -12.43 -7.19
N LEU A 71 2.13 -11.42 -8.07
CA LEU A 71 1.02 -11.26 -9.01
C LEU A 71 0.89 -12.47 -9.94
N LEU A 72 2.01 -12.95 -10.48
CA LEU A 72 2.01 -14.14 -11.34
C LEU A 72 1.61 -15.39 -10.56
N LEU A 73 2.10 -15.58 -9.33
CA LEU A 73 1.71 -16.72 -8.48
C LEU A 73 0.23 -16.68 -8.06
N LEU A 74 -0.35 -15.50 -7.83
CA LEU A 74 -1.80 -15.34 -7.59
C LEU A 74 -2.63 -15.85 -8.78
N ARG A 75 -2.07 -15.86 -9.99
CA ARG A 75 -2.70 -16.40 -11.21
C ARG A 75 -2.39 -17.88 -11.44
N THR A 76 -1.31 -18.39 -10.86
CA THR A 76 -0.86 -19.78 -10.98
C THR A 76 -0.60 -20.40 -9.60
N PRO A 77 -1.63 -20.59 -8.77
CA PRO A 77 -1.45 -21.02 -7.37
C PRO A 77 -0.89 -22.45 -7.25
N ASP A 78 -0.94 -23.25 -8.31
CA ASP A 78 -0.43 -24.63 -8.33
C ASP A 78 1.09 -24.73 -8.62
N HIS A 79 1.77 -23.60 -8.88
CA HIS A 79 3.21 -23.59 -9.15
C HIS A 79 4.02 -23.96 -7.89
N GLU A 80 5.14 -24.67 -8.02
CA GLU A 80 5.95 -25.15 -6.88
C GLU A 80 6.39 -24.03 -5.92
N LEU A 81 6.68 -22.83 -6.45
CA LEU A 81 7.03 -21.65 -5.67
C LEU A 81 5.88 -21.17 -4.76
N ALA A 82 4.62 -21.37 -5.14
CA ALA A 82 3.47 -20.97 -4.34
C ALA A 82 3.40 -21.73 -3.01
N ALA A 83 3.99 -22.94 -2.93
CA ALA A 83 4.07 -23.73 -1.71
C ALA A 83 4.88 -23.07 -0.57
N TYR A 84 5.56 -21.96 -0.84
CA TYR A 84 6.31 -21.18 0.15
C TYR A 84 5.61 -19.89 0.57
N PHE A 85 4.53 -19.48 -0.11
CA PHE A 85 3.80 -18.24 0.14
C PHE A 85 2.68 -18.48 1.18
N PRO A 86 2.73 -17.88 2.37
CA PRO A 86 1.74 -18.12 3.44
C PRO A 86 0.29 -17.78 3.10
N ASP A 87 0.05 -16.92 2.11
CA ASP A 87 -1.29 -16.59 1.61
C ASP A 87 -1.77 -17.46 0.44
N LEU A 88 -0.89 -18.32 -0.10
CA LEU A 88 -1.21 -19.29 -1.15
C LEU A 88 -1.15 -20.74 -0.65
N ALA A 89 -0.42 -21.00 0.44
CA ALA A 89 -0.23 -22.33 1.02
C ALA A 89 -0.63 -22.36 2.50
N ALA A 90 -1.46 -23.35 2.88
CA ALA A 90 -1.90 -23.52 4.26
C ALA A 90 -0.77 -23.92 5.22
N ALA A 91 0.26 -24.60 4.71
CA ALA A 91 1.45 -25.01 5.45
C ALA A 91 2.69 -24.67 4.60
N PRO A 92 3.12 -23.39 4.59
CA PRO A 92 4.21 -22.97 3.72
C PRO A 92 5.52 -23.65 4.10
N GLY A 93 6.32 -24.00 3.08
CA GLY A 93 7.67 -24.52 3.28
C GLY A 93 8.61 -23.50 3.94
N ALA A 94 9.79 -23.96 4.37
CA ALA A 94 10.78 -23.07 4.99
C ALA A 94 11.20 -21.92 4.03
N PRO A 95 11.21 -20.66 4.47
CA PRO A 95 11.52 -19.50 3.62
C PRO A 95 12.79 -19.62 2.77
N ALA A 96 13.91 -20.04 3.37
CA ALA A 96 15.18 -20.19 2.66
C ALA A 96 15.14 -21.29 1.57
N ALA A 97 14.27 -22.28 1.72
CA ALA A 97 14.09 -23.34 0.74
C ALA A 97 13.30 -22.89 -0.49
N ALA A 98 12.67 -21.71 -0.47
CA ALA A 98 11.99 -21.12 -1.63
C ALA A 98 12.98 -20.64 -2.70
N VAL A 99 14.24 -20.35 -2.33
CA VAL A 99 15.21 -19.64 -3.18
C VAL A 99 15.47 -20.35 -4.53
N PRO A 100 15.68 -21.68 -4.61
CA PRO A 100 15.86 -22.35 -5.90
C PRO A 100 14.64 -22.22 -6.83
N ALA A 101 13.42 -22.45 -6.30
CA ALA A 101 12.17 -22.32 -7.05
C ALA A 101 11.93 -20.86 -7.47
N PHE A 102 12.29 -19.89 -6.63
CA PHE A 102 12.20 -18.46 -6.95
C PHE A 102 13.12 -18.06 -8.10
N ARG A 103 14.36 -18.55 -8.10
CA ARG A 103 15.32 -18.32 -9.20
C ARG A 103 14.81 -18.91 -10.51
N ALA A 104 14.34 -20.16 -10.47
CA ALA A 104 13.79 -20.84 -11.65
C ALA A 104 12.54 -20.12 -12.19
N PHE A 105 11.65 -19.67 -11.31
CA PHE A 105 10.47 -18.90 -11.66
C PHE A 105 10.83 -17.57 -12.32
N CYS A 106 11.76 -16.80 -11.73
CA CYS A 106 12.21 -15.54 -12.29
C CYS A 106 12.86 -15.70 -13.66
N ALA A 107 13.66 -16.77 -13.86
CA ALA A 107 14.27 -17.06 -15.14
C ALA A 107 13.23 -17.43 -16.21
N THR A 108 12.24 -18.24 -15.83
CA THR A 108 11.16 -18.70 -16.72
C THR A 108 10.24 -17.55 -17.14
N HIS A 109 9.90 -16.66 -16.20
CA HIS A 109 8.96 -15.55 -16.41
C HIS A 109 9.65 -14.19 -16.59
N ALA A 110 10.95 -14.16 -16.89
CA ALA A 110 11.73 -12.91 -16.93
C ALA A 110 11.11 -11.83 -17.82
N GLY A 111 10.57 -12.21 -18.99
CA GLY A 111 9.92 -11.27 -19.91
C GLY A 111 8.63 -10.66 -19.35
N GLU A 112 7.79 -11.47 -18.72
CA GLU A 112 6.54 -11.03 -18.08
C GLU A 112 6.82 -10.15 -16.86
N ILE A 113 7.76 -10.58 -16.00
CA ILE A 113 8.19 -9.81 -14.82
C ILE A 113 8.74 -8.46 -15.28
N ALA A 114 9.66 -8.42 -16.24
CA ALA A 114 10.23 -7.17 -16.73
C ALA A 114 9.15 -6.24 -17.34
N ALA A 115 8.14 -6.79 -18.02
CA ALA A 115 7.01 -6.00 -18.52
C ALA A 115 6.18 -5.37 -17.38
N LEU A 116 5.93 -6.10 -16.30
CA LEU A 116 5.28 -5.57 -15.09
C LEU A 116 6.11 -4.46 -14.46
N LEU A 117 7.42 -4.69 -14.29
CA LEU A 117 8.35 -3.73 -13.67
C LEU A 117 8.42 -2.39 -14.40
N ARG A 118 8.29 -2.41 -15.74
CA ARG A 118 8.30 -1.20 -16.58
C ARG A 118 6.96 -0.48 -16.69
N SER A 119 5.85 -1.13 -16.35
CA SER A 119 4.49 -0.60 -16.59
C SER A 119 3.74 -0.26 -15.30
N HIS A 120 4.05 -0.93 -14.20
CA HIS A 120 3.35 -0.75 -12.94
C HIS A 120 4.10 0.17 -11.98
N LEU A 121 3.38 0.68 -11.00
CA LEU A 121 3.91 1.54 -9.93
C LEU A 121 3.55 0.93 -8.57
N VAL A 122 4.47 0.97 -7.62
CA VAL A 122 4.15 0.75 -6.22
C VAL A 122 3.30 1.91 -5.72
N GLN A 123 2.11 1.59 -5.22
CA GLN A 123 1.22 2.54 -4.60
C GLN A 123 0.82 2.05 -3.21
N THR A 124 1.29 2.79 -2.20
CA THR A 124 1.03 2.42 -0.81
C THR A 124 -0.39 2.82 -0.43
N ASN A 125 -1.23 1.81 -0.19
CA ASN A 125 -2.57 1.99 0.34
C ASN A 125 -2.64 1.33 1.73
N GLU A 126 -2.56 2.14 2.78
CA GLU A 126 -2.53 1.65 4.16
C GLU A 126 -3.72 2.18 4.96
N LEU A 127 -4.76 1.35 5.04
CA LEU A 127 -6.02 1.73 5.69
C LEU A 127 -5.88 1.96 7.20
N ARG A 128 -4.86 1.40 7.87
CA ARG A 128 -4.66 1.67 9.30
C ARG A 128 -4.34 3.13 9.58
N ARG A 129 -3.94 3.90 8.56
CA ARG A 129 -3.80 5.36 8.67
C ARG A 129 -5.09 6.06 9.07
N CYS A 130 -6.25 5.46 8.77
CA CYS A 130 -7.53 5.95 9.27
C CYS A 130 -7.61 6.00 10.81
N ALA A 131 -6.80 5.22 11.54
CA ALA A 131 -6.76 5.22 13.00
C ALA A 131 -6.40 6.60 13.59
N TYR A 132 -5.52 7.36 12.94
CA TYR A 132 -5.23 8.73 13.38
C TYR A 132 -6.09 9.79 12.65
N LEU A 133 -6.65 9.47 11.49
CA LEU A 133 -7.56 10.37 10.77
C LEU A 133 -8.89 10.56 11.50
N LEU A 134 -9.47 9.49 12.05
CA LEU A 134 -10.74 9.58 12.78
C LEU A 134 -10.70 10.63 13.90
N PRO A 135 -9.76 10.58 14.87
CA PRO A 135 -9.71 11.58 15.92
C PRO A 135 -9.37 12.98 15.40
N ALA A 136 -8.51 13.10 14.39
CA ALA A 136 -8.22 14.39 13.77
C ALA A 136 -9.47 15.02 13.14
N PHE A 137 -10.24 14.26 12.37
CA PHE A 137 -11.45 14.73 11.70
C PHE A 137 -12.62 14.93 12.66
N SER A 138 -12.71 14.12 13.73
CA SER A 138 -13.67 14.33 14.82
C SER A 138 -13.46 15.70 15.49
N HIS A 139 -12.19 16.02 15.81
CA HIS A 139 -11.82 17.32 16.37
C HIS A 139 -12.15 18.49 15.43
N VAL A 140 -11.82 18.37 14.14
CA VAL A 140 -12.12 19.40 13.13
C VAL A 140 -13.62 19.60 13.00
N ALA A 141 -14.41 18.53 12.94
CA ALA A 141 -15.86 18.61 12.85
C ALA A 141 -16.50 19.29 14.07
N GLY A 142 -15.99 19.01 15.27
CA GLY A 142 -16.44 19.68 16.50
C GLY A 142 -16.23 21.20 16.45
N LYS A 143 -15.15 21.65 15.84
CA LYS A 143 -14.86 23.08 15.64
C LYS A 143 -15.65 23.72 14.50
N ALA A 144 -15.77 23.02 13.38
CA ALA A 144 -16.43 23.53 12.19
C ALA A 144 -17.96 23.58 12.34
N GLN A 145 -18.53 22.67 13.14
CA GLN A 145 -19.97 22.52 13.34
C GLN A 145 -20.75 22.35 12.02
N ALA A 146 -20.11 21.79 11.00
CA ALA A 146 -20.64 21.55 9.68
C ALA A 146 -20.20 20.17 9.16
N PRO A 147 -20.91 19.57 8.19
CA PRO A 147 -20.44 18.38 7.49
C PRO A 147 -19.08 18.63 6.83
N LEU A 148 -18.21 17.62 6.82
CA LEU A 148 -16.90 17.74 6.20
C LEU A 148 -16.94 17.40 4.71
N ALA A 149 -16.11 18.09 3.93
CA ALA A 149 -15.72 17.70 2.59
C ALA A 149 -14.25 17.31 2.59
N LEU A 150 -13.97 16.04 2.28
CA LEU A 150 -12.62 15.50 2.31
C LEU A 150 -11.93 15.68 0.96
N VAL A 151 -10.71 16.20 0.97
CA VAL A 151 -9.82 16.27 -0.20
C VAL A 151 -8.49 15.60 0.15
N GLU A 152 -8.27 14.38 -0.35
CA GLU A 152 -7.00 13.63 -0.14
C GLU A 152 -6.03 13.90 -1.29
N VAL A 153 -4.82 14.34 -0.97
CA VAL A 153 -3.70 14.49 -1.92
C VAL A 153 -2.84 13.22 -1.90
N GLY A 154 -2.60 12.65 -3.08
CA GLY A 154 -1.93 11.35 -3.23
C GLY A 154 -2.82 10.19 -2.83
N ALA A 155 -4.10 10.23 -3.24
CA ALA A 155 -5.14 9.34 -2.75
C ALA A 155 -5.02 7.87 -3.21
N SER A 156 -4.22 7.57 -4.23
CA SER A 156 -4.19 6.26 -4.91
C SER A 156 -5.61 5.79 -5.29
N ALA A 157 -6.14 4.76 -4.62
CA ALA A 157 -7.51 4.25 -4.79
C ALA A 157 -8.58 5.02 -3.98
N GLY A 158 -8.18 5.95 -3.12
CA GLY A 158 -9.07 6.71 -2.24
C GLY A 158 -9.67 5.89 -1.10
N LEU A 159 -9.02 4.82 -0.63
CA LEU A 159 -9.57 4.01 0.48
C LEU A 159 -9.59 4.77 1.81
N ASN A 160 -8.68 5.74 2.04
CA ASN A 160 -8.71 6.55 3.26
C ASN A 160 -9.85 7.59 3.24
N LEU A 161 -10.33 7.98 2.06
CA LEU A 161 -11.54 8.79 1.93
C LEU A 161 -12.79 8.04 2.43
N LEU A 162 -12.72 6.72 2.61
CA LEU A 162 -13.79 5.87 3.14
C LEU A 162 -13.71 5.64 4.66
N PHE A 163 -12.87 6.39 5.38
CA PHE A 163 -12.65 6.23 6.82
C PHE A 163 -13.96 6.21 7.63
N ASP A 164 -14.98 6.98 7.22
CA ASP A 164 -16.27 7.08 7.91
C ASP A 164 -17.13 5.82 7.79
N ARG A 165 -16.73 4.87 6.94
CA ARG A 165 -17.42 3.61 6.69
C ARG A 165 -16.76 2.42 7.36
N TYR A 166 -15.70 2.65 8.12
CA TYR A 166 -14.98 1.59 8.81
C TYR A 166 -15.39 1.51 10.28
N ALA A 167 -15.23 0.33 10.88
CA ALA A 167 -15.24 0.13 12.31
C ALA A 167 -13.84 0.38 12.88
N TYR A 168 -13.77 0.84 14.13
CA TYR A 168 -12.50 1.09 14.81
C TYR A 168 -12.50 0.45 16.19
N ARG A 169 -11.36 -0.14 16.56
CA ARG A 169 -11.08 -0.61 17.92
C ARG A 169 -9.74 -0.05 18.38
N TYR A 170 -9.78 0.86 19.35
CA TYR A 170 -8.62 1.44 19.99
C TYR A 170 -8.35 0.73 21.31
N GLN A 171 -7.15 0.17 21.48
CA GLN A 171 -6.69 -0.43 22.72
C GLN A 171 -5.81 0.57 23.48
N LEU A 172 -6.28 1.01 24.66
CA LEU A 172 -5.62 1.94 25.58
C LEU A 172 -5.32 1.21 26.90
N GLY A 173 -4.14 0.60 27.01
CA GLY A 173 -3.83 -0.28 28.14
C GLY A 173 -4.84 -1.43 28.19
N ASP A 174 -5.58 -1.54 29.29
CA ASP A 174 -6.62 -2.59 29.48
C ASP A 174 -8.01 -2.18 28.96
N VAL A 175 -8.15 -0.95 28.43
CA VAL A 175 -9.43 -0.42 27.95
C VAL A 175 -9.52 -0.52 26.44
N ALA A 176 -10.60 -1.11 25.94
CA ALA A 176 -10.94 -1.09 24.51
C ALA A 176 -12.05 -0.07 24.24
N LEU A 177 -11.83 0.84 23.29
CA LEU A 177 -12.81 1.81 22.81
C LEU A 177 -13.21 1.48 21.38
N GLY A 178 -14.50 1.58 21.07
CA GLY A 178 -15.05 1.36 19.74
C GLY A 178 -15.55 2.64 19.09
N ALA A 179 -15.46 2.72 17.76
CA ALA A 179 -16.06 3.81 16.97
C ALA A 179 -16.49 3.33 15.58
N GLY A 180 -17.38 4.10 14.94
CA GLY A 180 -17.98 3.72 13.65
C GLY A 180 -19.08 2.66 13.79
N ASP A 181 -19.51 2.09 12.67
CA ASP A 181 -20.50 1.01 12.62
C ASP A 181 -19.82 -0.35 12.88
N PRO A 182 -20.12 -1.06 13.98
CA PRO A 182 -19.57 -2.38 14.26
C PRO A 182 -19.91 -3.45 13.21
N ALA A 183 -20.91 -3.22 12.36
CA ALA A 183 -21.27 -4.12 11.25
C ALA A 183 -20.43 -3.88 9.97
N SER A 184 -19.57 -2.86 9.95
CA SER A 184 -18.66 -2.64 8.83
C SER A 184 -17.80 -3.88 8.58
N PRO A 185 -17.62 -4.31 7.31
CA PRO A 185 -16.73 -5.41 6.97
C PRO A 185 -15.24 -5.06 7.13
N VAL A 186 -14.92 -3.78 7.31
CA VAL A 186 -13.55 -3.29 7.58
C VAL A 186 -13.46 -2.82 9.02
N THR A 187 -12.55 -3.42 9.77
CA THR A 187 -12.18 -3.01 11.12
C THR A 187 -10.73 -2.55 11.15
N ILE A 188 -10.49 -1.37 11.71
CA ILE A 188 -9.17 -0.83 12.00
C ILE A 188 -8.88 -1.04 13.48
N ASP A 189 -7.97 -1.97 13.75
CA ASP A 189 -7.50 -2.28 15.09
C ASP A 189 -6.18 -1.55 15.36
N THR A 190 -6.12 -0.81 16.46
CA THR A 190 -4.92 -0.07 16.84
C THR A 190 -4.70 -0.06 18.34
N GLY A 191 -3.45 -0.26 18.77
CA GLY A 191 -3.01 0.15 20.09
C GLY A 191 -2.69 1.64 20.07
N CYS A 192 -3.02 2.37 21.12
CA CYS A 192 -2.61 3.76 21.25
C CYS A 192 -2.42 4.18 22.72
N ILE A 193 -1.56 5.17 22.91
CA ILE A 193 -1.35 5.82 24.21
C ILE A 193 -1.92 7.23 24.10
N VAL A 194 -2.77 7.61 25.04
CA VAL A 194 -3.27 8.99 25.16
C VAL A 194 -2.48 9.68 26.25
N HIS A 195 -1.67 10.66 25.86
CA HIS A 195 -0.86 11.44 26.80
C HIS A 195 -1.74 12.33 27.68
N THR A 196 -1.27 12.63 28.89
CA THR A 196 -1.99 13.49 29.84
C THR A 196 -2.35 14.84 29.21
N GLY A 197 -3.63 15.20 29.27
CA GLY A 197 -4.16 16.45 28.71
C GLY A 197 -4.51 16.38 27.21
N ALA A 198 -4.24 15.26 26.54
CA ALA A 198 -4.73 15.01 25.18
C ALA A 198 -6.14 14.40 25.21
N GLU A 199 -6.94 14.77 24.22
CA GLU A 199 -8.24 14.15 23.96
C GLU A 199 -8.11 13.16 22.79
N LEU A 200 -8.90 12.09 22.85
CA LEU A 200 -9.08 11.16 21.75
C LEU A 200 -10.56 11.20 21.32
N PRO A 201 -10.99 12.25 20.58
CA PRO A 201 -12.37 12.34 20.15
C PRO A 201 -12.66 11.25 19.11
N LEU A 202 -13.61 10.38 19.38
CA LEU A 202 -13.96 9.26 18.49
C LEU A 202 -15.35 9.39 17.86
N GLY A 203 -15.95 10.59 17.94
CA GLY A 203 -17.25 10.86 17.30
C GLY A 203 -17.11 10.87 15.78
N MET A 204 -17.90 10.06 15.09
CA MET A 204 -17.86 9.96 13.63
C MET A 204 -18.47 11.22 12.99
N PRO A 205 -17.70 12.03 12.23
CA PRO A 205 -18.24 13.23 11.61
C PRO A 205 -19.11 12.88 10.39
N ARG A 206 -20.08 13.75 10.08
CA ARG A 206 -20.86 13.63 8.85
C ARG A 206 -20.02 14.05 7.65
N ILE A 207 -19.84 13.14 6.69
CA ILE A 207 -19.11 13.41 5.43
C ILE A 207 -20.11 13.70 4.32
N ALA A 208 -20.03 14.90 3.74
CA ALA A 208 -20.90 15.33 2.65
C ALA A 208 -20.28 15.09 1.27
N GLN A 209 -18.97 15.34 1.12
CA GLN A 209 -18.25 15.18 -0.14
C GLN A 209 -16.88 14.53 0.12
N ARG A 210 -16.38 13.76 -0.84
CA ARG A 210 -15.05 13.14 -0.80
C ARG A 210 -14.42 13.15 -2.19
N VAL A 211 -13.22 13.70 -2.30
CA VAL A 211 -12.46 13.79 -3.55
C VAL A 211 -11.00 13.39 -3.27
N GLY A 212 -10.45 12.52 -4.10
CA GLY A 212 -9.03 12.20 -4.09
C GLY A 212 -8.35 12.81 -5.30
N ILE A 213 -7.15 13.35 -5.13
CA ILE A 213 -6.29 13.81 -6.23
C ILE A 213 -5.05 12.93 -6.23
N ASP A 214 -4.71 12.34 -7.37
CA ASP A 214 -3.52 11.51 -7.51
C ASP A 214 -2.94 11.63 -8.92
N LEU A 215 -1.63 11.46 -9.07
CA LEU A 215 -0.99 11.41 -10.40
C LEU A 215 -1.43 10.16 -11.17
N ASN A 216 -1.64 9.05 -10.44
CA ASN A 216 -1.97 7.73 -10.95
C ASN A 216 -3.10 7.10 -10.12
N PRO A 217 -4.32 7.66 -10.14
CA PRO A 217 -5.43 7.09 -9.37
C PRO A 217 -5.70 5.64 -9.79
N VAL A 218 -6.01 4.81 -8.81
CA VAL A 218 -6.28 3.37 -8.99
C VAL A 218 -7.78 3.13 -8.99
N ASP A 219 -8.30 2.57 -10.07
CA ASP A 219 -9.67 2.11 -10.15
C ASP A 219 -9.77 0.68 -9.59
N LEU A 220 -10.49 0.49 -8.47
CA LEU A 220 -10.66 -0.85 -7.88
C LEU A 220 -11.76 -1.67 -8.57
N ALA A 221 -12.51 -1.11 -9.52
CA ALA A 221 -13.36 -1.88 -10.42
C ALA A 221 -12.53 -2.65 -11.46
N ASP A 222 -11.35 -2.13 -11.85
CA ASP A 222 -10.40 -2.85 -12.69
C ASP A 222 -9.76 -4.01 -11.91
N GLY A 223 -10.01 -5.23 -12.40
CA GLY A 223 -9.49 -6.45 -11.80
C GLY A 223 -7.97 -6.53 -11.82
N GLU A 224 -7.32 -6.00 -12.86
CA GLU A 224 -5.86 -6.02 -13.02
C GLU A 224 -5.20 -5.03 -12.07
N ALA A 225 -5.74 -3.80 -12.01
CA ALA A 225 -5.27 -2.79 -11.07
C ALA A 225 -5.42 -3.25 -9.61
N TYR A 226 -6.56 -3.89 -9.29
CA TYR A 226 -6.75 -4.50 -7.98
C TYR A 226 -5.76 -5.65 -7.71
N ALA A 227 -5.56 -6.53 -8.68
CA ALA A 227 -4.65 -7.67 -8.53
C ALA A 227 -3.21 -7.21 -8.25
N TRP A 228 -2.75 -6.15 -8.94
CA TRP A 228 -1.47 -5.53 -8.66
C TRP A 228 -1.39 -4.95 -7.25
N LEU A 229 -2.40 -4.16 -6.84
CA LEU A 229 -2.46 -3.61 -5.48
C LEU A 229 -2.46 -4.70 -4.40
N ARG A 230 -3.13 -5.83 -4.67
CA ARG A 230 -3.13 -7.01 -3.80
C ARG A 230 -1.76 -7.70 -3.76
N ALA A 231 -1.08 -7.83 -4.89
CA ALA A 231 0.23 -8.46 -4.98
C ALA A 231 1.32 -7.67 -4.22
N LEU A 232 1.15 -6.34 -4.08
CA LEU A 232 2.01 -5.49 -3.26
C LEU A 232 1.81 -5.66 -1.74
N ILE A 233 0.78 -6.39 -1.31
CA ILE A 233 0.65 -6.83 0.08
C ILE A 233 1.46 -8.10 0.27
N TRP A 234 2.39 -8.06 1.22
CA TRP A 234 3.30 -9.16 1.49
C TRP A 234 2.55 -10.43 1.91
N PRO A 235 3.08 -11.62 1.57
CA PRO A 235 2.39 -12.90 1.78
C PRO A 235 1.98 -13.17 3.24
N GLU A 236 2.81 -12.76 4.19
CA GLU A 236 2.54 -12.89 5.63
C GLU A 236 1.46 -11.93 6.15
N HIS A 237 1.16 -10.85 5.43
CA HIS A 237 0.21 -9.82 5.85
C HIS A 237 -1.23 -10.17 5.43
N ALA A 238 -1.70 -11.36 5.80
CA ALA A 238 -3.03 -11.86 5.46
C ALA A 238 -4.18 -10.97 5.99
N ASP A 239 -3.99 -10.37 7.16
CA ASP A 239 -4.93 -9.41 7.74
C ASP A 239 -5.06 -8.14 6.88
N ARG A 240 -3.93 -7.64 6.35
CA ARG A 240 -3.90 -6.49 5.43
C ARG A 240 -4.58 -6.84 4.11
N ALA A 241 -4.33 -8.03 3.58
CA ALA A 241 -4.99 -8.53 2.38
C ALA A 241 -6.52 -8.65 2.55
N ALA A 242 -6.97 -9.20 3.69
CA ALA A 242 -8.39 -9.30 4.02
C ALA A 242 -9.04 -7.92 4.16
N ARG A 243 -8.37 -6.96 4.83
CA ARG A 243 -8.84 -5.57 4.91
C ARG A 243 -8.97 -4.91 3.54
N LEU A 244 -7.98 -5.07 2.65
CA LEU A 244 -8.06 -4.55 1.29
C LEU A 244 -9.26 -5.14 0.53
N MET A 245 -9.49 -6.44 0.64
CA MET A 245 -10.64 -7.11 0.01
C MET A 245 -11.98 -6.58 0.54
N ALA A 246 -12.10 -6.43 1.86
CA ALA A 246 -13.31 -5.88 2.48
C ALA A 246 -13.54 -4.41 2.09
N ALA A 247 -12.48 -3.61 2.08
CA ALA A 247 -12.55 -2.21 1.68
C ALA A 247 -12.92 -2.04 0.20
N ARG A 248 -12.44 -2.93 -0.68
CA ARG A 248 -12.88 -2.96 -2.09
C ARG A 248 -14.39 -3.13 -2.20
N ARG A 249 -15.02 -3.96 -1.37
CA ARG A 249 -16.50 -4.14 -1.40
C ARG A 249 -17.22 -2.83 -1.06
N LEU A 250 -16.75 -2.11 -0.04
CA LEU A 250 -17.29 -0.78 0.32
C LEU A 250 -17.03 0.26 -0.76
N TRP A 251 -15.85 0.21 -1.39
CA TRP A 251 -15.48 1.08 -2.50
C TRP A 251 -16.39 0.85 -3.71
N LEU A 252 -16.60 -0.41 -4.12
CA LEU A 252 -17.46 -0.75 -5.26
C LEU A 252 -18.92 -0.32 -5.08
N ALA A 253 -19.41 -0.32 -3.83
CA ALA A 253 -20.78 0.10 -3.53
C ALA A 253 -20.99 1.61 -3.77
N GLN A 254 -19.98 2.43 -3.47
CA GLN A 254 -20.02 3.87 -3.72
C GLN A 254 -18.58 4.42 -3.80
N PRO A 255 -17.96 4.41 -4.99
CA PRO A 255 -16.61 4.87 -5.20
C PRO A 255 -16.45 6.36 -4.86
N PRO A 256 -15.32 6.79 -4.27
CA PRO A 256 -15.00 8.20 -4.14
C PRO A 256 -14.71 8.80 -5.52
N ALA A 257 -14.91 10.12 -5.66
CA ALA A 257 -14.45 10.83 -6.85
C ALA A 257 -12.91 10.90 -6.84
N LEU A 258 -12.27 10.46 -7.92
CA LEU A 258 -10.82 10.52 -8.08
C LEU A 258 -10.47 11.39 -9.28
N VAL A 259 -9.62 12.39 -9.05
CA VAL A 259 -9.11 13.32 -10.07
C VAL A 259 -7.66 12.95 -10.37
N ARG A 260 -7.37 12.68 -11.63
CA ARG A 260 -6.00 12.47 -12.10
C ARG A 260 -5.33 13.82 -12.32
N GLY A 261 -4.18 14.06 -11.71
CA GLY A 261 -3.36 15.23 -11.98
C GLY A 261 -2.47 15.67 -10.82
N ASP A 262 -1.68 16.71 -11.07
CA ASP A 262 -0.87 17.35 -10.03
C ASP A 262 -1.79 18.07 -9.03
N ALA A 263 -1.60 17.82 -7.73
CA ALA A 263 -2.45 18.41 -6.71
C ALA A 263 -2.38 19.94 -6.66
N ALA A 264 -1.23 20.55 -6.95
CA ALA A 264 -1.10 22.00 -7.00
C ALA A 264 -1.95 22.62 -8.13
N GLU A 265 -2.15 21.89 -9.23
CA GLU A 265 -2.95 22.32 -10.36
C GLU A 265 -4.45 22.03 -10.16
N GLN A 266 -4.78 20.87 -9.60
CA GLN A 266 -6.18 20.39 -9.49
C GLN A 266 -6.91 20.94 -8.27
N LEU A 267 -6.20 21.25 -7.18
CA LEU A 267 -6.82 21.63 -5.91
C LEU A 267 -7.72 22.87 -5.99
N PRO A 268 -7.37 23.97 -6.70
CA PRO A 268 -8.26 25.12 -6.84
C PRO A 268 -9.64 24.73 -7.41
N ALA A 269 -9.67 24.02 -8.53
CA ALA A 269 -10.91 23.60 -9.17
C ALA A 269 -11.72 22.61 -8.30
N VAL A 270 -11.05 21.73 -7.56
CA VAL A 270 -11.70 20.82 -6.61
C VAL A 270 -12.36 21.60 -5.47
N LEU A 271 -11.69 22.61 -4.92
CA LEU A 271 -12.22 23.44 -3.84
C LEU A 271 -13.40 24.31 -4.31
N ASP A 272 -13.30 24.89 -5.50
CA ASP A 272 -14.38 25.70 -6.11
C ASP A 272 -15.66 24.89 -6.37
N ALA A 273 -15.54 23.56 -6.53
CA ALA A 273 -16.66 22.65 -6.74
C ALA A 273 -17.30 22.14 -5.43
N LEU A 274 -16.74 22.48 -4.27
CA LEU A 274 -17.34 22.10 -2.98
C LEU A 274 -18.56 22.97 -2.66
N SER A 275 -19.50 22.39 -1.91
CA SER A 275 -20.65 23.15 -1.42
C SER A 275 -20.20 24.25 -0.44
N GLU A 276 -20.88 25.40 -0.41
CA GLU A 276 -20.62 26.43 0.61
C GLU A 276 -21.05 25.99 2.02
N SER A 277 -21.88 24.94 2.13
CA SER A 277 -22.42 24.42 3.40
C SER A 277 -21.54 23.36 4.08
N VAL A 278 -20.34 23.08 3.56
CA VAL A 278 -19.42 22.08 4.10
C VAL A 278 -18.12 22.74 4.56
N ALA A 279 -17.42 22.10 5.49
CA ALA A 279 -16.06 22.48 5.88
C ALA A 279 -15.03 21.64 5.10
N PRO A 280 -14.22 22.25 4.21
CA PRO A 280 -13.18 21.52 3.50
C PRO A 280 -12.06 21.05 4.43
N VAL A 281 -11.62 19.81 4.26
CA VAL A 281 -10.47 19.22 4.95
C VAL A 281 -9.52 18.65 3.91
N ILE A 282 -8.42 19.34 3.70
CA ILE A 282 -7.36 18.95 2.77
C ILE A 282 -6.31 18.19 3.58
N PHE A 283 -5.99 16.96 3.17
CA PHE A 283 -5.04 16.11 3.90
C PHE A 283 -4.24 15.21 2.96
N HIS A 284 -3.15 14.66 3.46
CA HIS A 284 -2.40 13.59 2.79
C HIS A 284 -1.92 12.58 3.83
N THR A 285 -1.67 11.35 3.40
CA THR A 285 -1.24 10.26 4.29
C THR A 285 0.15 9.73 3.95
N HIS A 286 0.85 10.35 2.99
CA HIS A 286 2.10 9.84 2.40
C HIS A 286 3.27 9.61 3.39
N VAL A 287 3.38 10.38 4.47
CA VAL A 287 4.54 10.37 5.40
C VAL A 287 4.26 9.71 6.75
N LEU A 288 3.09 9.08 6.92
CA LEU A 288 2.63 8.57 8.21
C LEU A 288 2.45 7.05 8.11
N ASN A 289 3.37 6.29 8.70
CA ASN A 289 3.31 4.83 8.83
C ASN A 289 3.24 4.43 10.30
#